data_AF-A0A7S1I733-F1
#
_entry.id   AF-A0A7S1I733-F1
#
_cell.length_a   1.000
_cell.length_b   1.000
_cell.length_c   1.000
_cell.angle_alpha   90.00
_cell.angle_beta   90.00
_cell.angle_gamma   90.00
#
_symmetry.space_group_name_H-M   'P 1'
#
loop_
_entity.id
_entity.type
_entity.pdbx_description
1 polymer ?
#
loop_
_entity_poly.entity_id
_entity_poly.type
_entity_poly.pdbx_seq_one_letter_code
_entity_poly.pdbx_strand_id
1 'polypeptide(L)'
;AEAAPPGDAESAARLRAECGAKAEQIQQLEANLKVLGAQVRQQTKLITGLKAQLEQATKDKTRLEHMTLAIQDQRMKAEQDGLRVRQEMAQLQEQSRAKDTELAVLRSEQRRLSVLSEGQQRMSLGVPKAELQQNFDELLIEHSELQGRAELHAQRVAQLEAQVQDQRRDLQVARLVEEDLRAGLEEARRGEDQLRAQCAEAEAKWLQALQLGPETTP
;
A
#
# COMPACT_ATOMS: atom_id res chain seq x y z
N ALA A 1 -70.47 -25.43 -71.96
CA ALA A 1 -69.34 -25.01 -71.11
C ALA A 1 -69.51 -23.52 -70.88
N GLU A 2 -70.18 -23.13 -69.80
CA GLU A 2 -70.38 -21.74 -69.42
C GLU A 2 -69.03 -21.09 -69.10
N ALA A 3 -68.72 -20.00 -69.78
CA ALA A 3 -67.56 -19.17 -69.50
C ALA A 3 -67.86 -18.34 -68.24
N ALA A 4 -67.05 -18.51 -67.20
CA ALA A 4 -67.10 -17.69 -66.00
C ALA A 4 -66.91 -16.19 -66.34
N PRO A 5 -67.59 -15.26 -65.65
CA PRO A 5 -67.55 -13.85 -65.98
C PRO A 5 -66.13 -13.26 -65.78
N PRO A 6 -65.68 -12.34 -66.66
CA PRO A 6 -64.31 -11.83 -66.69
C PRO A 6 -63.85 -11.12 -65.39
N GLY A 7 -64.79 -10.71 -64.53
CA GLY A 7 -64.49 -10.09 -63.24
C GLY A 7 -63.93 -11.05 -62.17
N ASP A 8 -64.21 -12.34 -62.27
CA ASP A 8 -63.76 -13.33 -61.27
C ASP A 8 -62.30 -13.75 -61.51
N ALA A 9 -61.88 -13.78 -62.77
CA ALA A 9 -60.50 -14.11 -63.16
C ALA A 9 -59.52 -12.98 -62.79
N GLU A 10 -59.88 -11.72 -63.02
CA GLU A 10 -59.07 -10.56 -62.61
C GLU A 10 -58.99 -10.42 -61.09
N SER A 11 -60.10 -10.66 -60.39
CA SER A 11 -60.13 -10.62 -58.91
C SER A 11 -59.28 -11.73 -58.29
N ALA A 12 -59.33 -12.95 -58.86
CA ALA A 12 -58.48 -14.05 -58.44
C ALA A 12 -56.99 -13.81 -58.74
N ALA A 13 -56.66 -13.15 -59.85
CA ALA A 13 -55.29 -12.78 -60.20
C ALA A 13 -54.72 -11.71 -59.23
N ARG A 14 -55.53 -10.69 -58.88
CA ARG A 14 -55.15 -9.66 -57.90
C ARG A 14 -54.91 -10.24 -56.50
N LEU A 15 -55.79 -11.12 -56.03
CA LEU A 15 -55.62 -11.83 -54.75
C LEU A 15 -54.33 -12.67 -54.73
N ARG A 16 -54.00 -13.36 -55.82
CA ARG A 16 -52.74 -14.12 -55.91
C ARG A 16 -51.51 -13.22 -55.88
N ALA A 17 -51.56 -12.07 -56.56
CA ALA A 17 -50.47 -11.09 -56.54
C ALA A 17 -50.28 -10.47 -55.15
N GLU A 18 -51.37 -10.10 -54.46
CA GLU A 18 -51.31 -9.61 -53.08
C GLU A 18 -50.81 -10.66 -52.09
N CYS A 19 -51.23 -11.92 -52.22
CA CYS A 19 -50.72 -13.01 -51.39
C CYS A 19 -49.24 -13.29 -51.66
N GLY A 20 -48.78 -13.19 -52.91
CA GLY A 20 -47.37 -13.31 -53.27
C GLY A 20 -46.52 -12.20 -52.65
N ALA A 21 -46.93 -10.94 -52.80
CA ALA A 21 -46.25 -9.80 -52.21
C ALA A 21 -46.20 -9.88 -50.67
N LYS A 22 -47.28 -10.32 -50.02
CA LYS A 22 -47.29 -10.56 -48.57
C LYS A 22 -46.38 -11.70 -48.16
N ALA A 23 -46.28 -12.78 -48.95
CA ALA A 23 -45.38 -13.89 -48.66
C ALA A 23 -43.90 -13.47 -48.78
N GLU A 24 -43.55 -12.67 -49.79
CA GLU A 24 -42.22 -12.07 -49.93
C GLU A 24 -41.91 -11.14 -48.76
N GLN A 25 -42.88 -10.31 -48.36
CA GLN A 25 -42.74 -9.42 -47.20
C GLN A 25 -42.51 -10.21 -45.90
N ILE A 26 -43.22 -11.33 -45.69
CA ILE A 26 -43.01 -12.21 -44.53
C ILE A 26 -41.60 -12.81 -44.55
N GLN A 27 -41.14 -13.33 -45.70
CA GLN A 27 -39.79 -13.88 -45.82
C GLN A 27 -38.70 -12.84 -45.54
N GLN A 28 -38.89 -11.61 -46.01
CA GLN A 28 -37.97 -10.51 -45.73
C GLN A 28 -37.92 -10.17 -44.24
N LEU A 29 -39.09 -10.11 -43.58
CA LEU A 29 -39.16 -9.89 -42.13
C LEU A 29 -38.51 -11.02 -41.33
N GLU A 30 -38.67 -12.28 -41.74
CA GLU A 30 -38.00 -13.42 -41.13
C GLU A 30 -36.47 -13.37 -41.27
N ALA A 31 -35.97 -12.95 -42.44
CA ALA A 31 -34.54 -12.73 -42.67
C ALA A 31 -33.99 -11.62 -41.77
N ASN A 32 -34.70 -10.49 -41.67
CA ASN A 32 -34.34 -9.38 -40.78
C ASN A 32 -34.32 -9.82 -39.31
N LEU A 33 -35.31 -10.59 -38.85
CA LEU A 33 -35.34 -11.11 -37.48
C LEU A 33 -34.17 -12.06 -37.17
N LYS A 34 -33.72 -12.88 -38.13
CA LYS A 34 -32.55 -13.75 -37.94
C LYS A 34 -31.27 -12.93 -37.76
N VAL A 35 -31.09 -11.88 -38.56
CA VAL A 35 -29.94 -10.96 -38.45
C VAL A 35 -29.98 -10.23 -37.11
N LEU A 36 -31.13 -9.67 -36.74
CA LEU A 36 -31.31 -8.97 -35.46
C LEU A 36 -31.04 -9.90 -34.27
N GLY A 37 -31.54 -11.13 -34.32
CA GLY A 37 -31.29 -12.14 -33.28
C GLY A 37 -29.82 -12.57 -33.19
N ALA A 38 -29.07 -12.56 -34.28
CA ALA A 38 -27.62 -12.77 -34.26
C ALA A 38 -26.89 -11.58 -33.62
N GLN A 39 -27.26 -10.35 -33.99
CA GLN A 39 -26.68 -9.12 -33.42
C GLN A 39 -26.95 -9.00 -31.91
N VAL A 40 -28.18 -9.26 -31.46
CA VAL A 40 -28.53 -9.26 -30.03
C VAL A 40 -27.66 -10.26 -29.27
N ARG A 41 -27.51 -11.49 -29.77
CA ARG A 41 -26.64 -12.49 -29.12
C ARG A 41 -25.18 -12.05 -29.06
N GLN A 42 -24.68 -11.39 -30.10
CA GLN A 42 -23.31 -10.87 -30.11
C GLN A 42 -23.13 -9.74 -29.10
N GLN A 43 -24.05 -8.77 -29.05
CA GLN A 43 -24.00 -7.67 -28.09
C GLN A 43 -24.15 -8.16 -26.64
N THR A 44 -25.03 -9.13 -26.38
CA THR A 44 -25.17 -9.76 -25.05
C THR A 44 -23.87 -10.40 -24.59
N LYS A 45 -23.12 -11.07 -25.48
CA LYS A 45 -21.80 -11.64 -25.16
C LYS A 45 -20.78 -10.55 -24.81
N LEU A 46 -20.75 -9.47 -25.58
CA LEU A 46 -19.86 -8.32 -25.32
C LEU A 46 -20.15 -7.68 -23.96
N ILE A 47 -21.42 -7.37 -23.67
CA ILE A 47 -21.84 -6.77 -22.39
C ILE A 47 -21.48 -7.69 -21.23
N THR A 48 -21.79 -8.99 -21.34
CA THR A 48 -21.45 -9.95 -20.28
C THR A 48 -19.95 -10.04 -20.05
N GLY A 49 -19.15 -10.02 -21.12
CA GLY A 49 -17.68 -10.01 -21.04
C GLY A 49 -17.13 -8.76 -20.36
N LEU A 50 -17.60 -7.58 -20.75
CA LEU A 50 -17.20 -6.30 -20.16
C LEU A 50 -17.59 -6.22 -18.67
N LYS A 51 -18.78 -6.71 -18.30
CA LYS A 51 -19.21 -6.80 -16.90
C LYS A 51 -18.30 -7.70 -16.05
N ALA A 52 -17.90 -8.85 -16.59
CA ALA A 52 -16.97 -9.75 -15.90
C ALA A 52 -15.60 -9.09 -15.69
N GLN A 53 -15.10 -8.36 -16.70
CA GLN A 53 -13.85 -7.59 -16.58
C GLN A 53 -13.97 -6.49 -15.53
N LEU A 54 -15.09 -5.76 -15.51
CA LEU A 54 -15.35 -4.72 -14.52
C LEU A 54 -15.40 -5.30 -13.10
N GLU A 55 -16.05 -6.44 -12.90
CA GLU A 55 -16.09 -7.12 -11.60
C GLU A 55 -14.68 -7.51 -11.14
N GLN A 56 -13.86 -8.05 -12.04
CA GLN A 56 -12.48 -8.41 -11.73
C GLN A 56 -11.63 -7.17 -11.40
N ALA A 57 -11.72 -6.10 -12.19
CA ALA A 57 -11.00 -4.85 -11.93
C ALA A 57 -11.40 -4.23 -10.57
N THR A 58 -12.68 -4.33 -10.20
CA THR A 58 -13.17 -3.88 -8.88
C THR A 58 -12.53 -4.67 -7.75
N LYS A 59 -12.41 -6.00 -7.88
CA LYS A 59 -11.74 -6.87 -6.90
C LYS A 59 -10.24 -6.57 -6.79
N ASP A 60 -9.57 -6.33 -7.90
CA ASP A 60 -8.14 -6.02 -7.92
C ASP A 60 -7.88 -4.66 -7.27
N LYS A 61 -8.73 -3.66 -7.56
CA LYS A 61 -8.69 -2.37 -6.87
C LYS A 61 -8.88 -2.50 -5.36
N THR A 62 -9.91 -3.20 -4.88
CA THR A 62 -10.14 -3.35 -3.43
C THR A 62 -8.98 -4.07 -2.76
N ARG A 63 -8.37 -5.07 -3.42
CA ARG A 63 -7.16 -5.72 -2.93
C ARG A 63 -5.99 -4.74 -2.80
N LEU A 64 -5.77 -3.86 -3.78
CA LEU A 64 -4.74 -2.81 -3.70
C LEU A 64 -5.03 -1.79 -2.60
N GLU A 65 -6.30 -1.41 -2.38
CA GLU A 65 -6.70 -0.54 -1.27
C GLU A 65 -6.35 -1.18 0.09
N HIS A 66 -6.64 -2.47 0.27
CA HIS A 66 -6.26 -3.20 1.48
C HIS A 66 -4.75 -3.29 1.68
N MET A 67 -3.97 -3.56 0.61
CA MET A 67 -2.51 -3.59 0.70
C MET A 67 -1.94 -2.22 1.08
N THR A 68 -2.48 -1.14 0.52
CA THR A 68 -2.06 0.23 0.83
C THR A 68 -2.27 0.54 2.31
N LEU A 69 -3.45 0.23 2.86
CA LEU A 69 -3.75 0.42 4.27
C LEU A 69 -2.82 -0.40 5.18
N ALA A 70 -2.57 -1.67 4.84
CA ALA A 70 -1.70 -2.53 5.63
C ALA A 70 -0.25 -2.01 5.70
N ILE A 71 0.28 -1.48 4.59
CA ILE A 71 1.62 -0.88 4.57
C ILE A 71 1.65 0.43 5.36
N GLN A 72 0.60 1.24 5.26
CA GLN A 72 0.49 2.48 6.02
C GLN A 72 0.49 2.20 7.54
N ASP A 73 -0.25 1.19 7.99
CA ASP A 73 -0.28 0.77 9.40
C ASP A 73 1.09 0.25 9.87
N GLN A 74 1.77 -0.57 9.05
CA GLN A 74 3.12 -1.06 9.33
C GLN A 74 4.12 0.09 9.45
N ARG A 75 4.03 1.08 8.55
CA ARG A 75 4.88 2.27 8.58
C ARG A 75 4.66 3.10 9.84
N MET A 76 3.40 3.36 10.22
CA MET A 76 3.11 4.10 11.46
C MET A 76 3.68 3.39 12.69
N LYS A 77 3.55 2.06 12.75
CA LYS A 77 4.13 1.26 13.82
C LYS A 77 5.67 1.37 13.86
N ALA A 78 6.32 1.25 12.70
CA ALA A 78 7.77 1.39 12.60
C ALA A 78 8.26 2.81 12.97
N GLU A 79 7.50 3.86 12.62
CA GLU A 79 7.81 5.24 13.02
C GLU A 79 7.73 5.43 14.55
N GLN A 80 6.71 4.84 15.19
CA GLN A 80 6.57 4.85 16.66
C GLN A 80 7.71 4.09 17.35
N ASP A 81 8.03 2.89 16.86
CA ASP A 81 9.14 2.09 17.40
C ASP A 81 10.47 2.84 17.25
N GLY A 82 10.71 3.49 16.12
CA GLY A 82 11.90 4.33 15.91
C GLY A 82 11.95 5.58 16.79
N LEU A 83 10.80 6.15 17.19
CA LEU A 83 10.76 7.22 18.19
C LEU A 83 11.14 6.69 19.58
N ARG A 84 10.61 5.53 19.97
CA ARG A 84 10.91 4.89 21.25
C ARG A 84 12.40 4.57 21.38
N VAL A 85 13.02 4.00 20.34
CA VAL A 85 14.46 3.70 20.36
C VAL A 85 15.30 4.99 20.47
N ARG A 86 14.91 6.07 19.79
CA ARG A 86 15.59 7.37 19.91
C ARG A 86 15.50 7.95 21.32
N GLN A 87 14.36 7.78 22.00
CA GLN A 87 14.21 8.18 23.40
C GLN A 87 15.12 7.36 24.33
N GLU A 88 15.19 6.03 24.14
CA GLU A 88 16.09 5.15 24.90
C GLU A 88 17.56 5.58 24.70
N MET A 89 17.97 5.85 23.45
CA MET A 89 19.31 6.36 23.19
C MET A 89 19.61 7.69 23.87
N ALA A 90 18.67 8.65 23.82
CA ALA A 90 18.86 9.95 24.47
C ALA A 90 19.04 9.80 25.99
N GLN A 91 18.23 8.94 26.62
CA GLN A 91 18.34 8.64 28.05
C GLN A 91 19.68 7.98 28.39
N LEU A 92 20.13 7.00 27.60
CA LEU A 92 21.41 6.33 27.81
C LEU A 92 22.60 7.27 27.61
N GLN A 93 22.53 8.17 26.62
CA GLN A 93 23.56 9.20 26.43
C GLN A 93 23.62 10.16 27.61
N GLU A 94 22.48 10.55 28.16
CA GLU A 94 22.43 11.40 29.35
C GLU A 94 23.01 10.68 30.59
N GLN A 95 22.68 9.41 30.78
CA GLN A 95 23.27 8.57 31.83
C GLN A 95 24.79 8.43 31.65
N SER A 96 25.27 8.20 30.42
CA SER A 96 26.71 8.14 30.13
C SER A 96 27.40 9.45 30.49
N ARG A 97 26.82 10.60 30.11
CA ARG A 97 27.39 11.92 30.45
C ARG A 97 27.45 12.14 31.96
N ALA A 98 26.41 11.74 32.70
CA ALA A 98 26.41 11.80 34.15
C ALA A 98 27.54 10.92 34.75
N LYS A 99 27.71 9.70 34.23
CA LYS A 99 28.80 8.80 34.65
C LYS A 99 30.18 9.33 34.31
N ASP A 100 30.35 9.97 33.16
CA ASP A 100 31.61 10.63 32.78
C ASP A 100 31.95 11.79 33.73
N THR A 101 30.94 12.54 34.18
CA THR A 101 31.15 13.59 35.19
C THR A 101 31.53 13.01 36.57
N GLU A 102 30.89 11.92 37.01
CA GLU A 102 31.28 11.21 38.24
C GLU A 102 32.74 10.71 38.15
N LEU A 103 33.10 10.09 37.02
CA LEU A 103 34.46 9.63 36.75
C LEU A 103 35.49 10.78 36.78
N ALA A 104 35.12 11.95 36.25
CA ALA A 104 35.99 13.12 36.28
C ALA A 104 36.24 13.63 37.71
N VAL A 105 35.19 13.63 38.56
CA VAL A 105 35.31 13.97 39.98
C VAL A 105 36.22 12.98 40.70
N LEU A 106 36.01 11.68 40.55
CA LEU A 106 36.85 10.66 41.19
C LEU A 106 38.31 10.74 40.73
N ARG A 107 38.57 10.98 39.44
CA ARG A 107 39.93 11.24 38.92
C ARG A 107 40.57 12.50 39.52
N SER A 108 39.78 13.49 39.91
CA SER A 108 40.27 14.69 40.57
C SER A 108 40.60 14.43 42.05
N GLU A 109 39.77 13.65 42.75
CA GLU A 109 39.98 13.25 44.14
C GLU A 109 41.18 12.32 44.28
N GLN A 110 41.32 11.35 43.38
CA GLN A 110 42.49 10.48 43.31
C GLN A 110 43.78 11.29 43.16
N ARG A 111 43.80 12.29 42.27
CA ARG A 111 44.94 13.22 42.13
C ARG A 111 45.21 13.98 43.44
N ARG A 112 44.16 14.48 44.11
CA ARG A 112 44.29 15.21 45.38
C ARG A 112 44.89 14.33 46.48
N LEU A 113 44.39 13.11 46.64
CA LEU A 113 44.90 12.16 47.65
C LEU A 113 46.33 11.70 47.34
N SER A 114 46.66 11.50 46.07
CA SER A 114 48.04 11.23 45.64
C SER A 114 49.00 12.34 46.08
N VAL A 115 48.65 13.61 45.82
CA VAL A 115 49.44 14.77 46.25
C VAL A 115 49.55 14.87 47.78
N LEU A 116 48.46 14.60 48.52
CA LEU A 116 48.47 14.60 49.99
C LEU A 116 49.33 13.48 50.57
N SER A 117 49.28 12.28 49.98
CA SER A 117 50.14 11.14 50.32
C SER A 117 51.62 11.47 50.11
N GLU A 118 51.98 12.06 48.96
CA GLU A 118 53.34 12.52 48.67
C GLU A 118 53.80 13.62 49.64
N GLY A 119 52.92 14.57 49.96
CA GLY A 119 53.18 15.63 50.94
C GLY A 119 53.38 15.09 52.35
N GLN A 120 52.63 14.07 52.75
CA GLN A 120 52.79 13.39 54.05
C GLN A 120 54.10 12.61 54.16
N GLN A 121 54.51 11.90 53.10
CA GLN A 121 55.82 11.25 53.08
C GLN A 121 56.96 12.25 53.31
N ARG A 122 56.76 13.52 52.97
CA ARG A 122 57.71 14.61 53.17
C ARG A 122 57.61 15.30 54.53
N MET A 123 56.46 15.26 55.23
CA MET A 123 56.20 16.12 56.41
C MET A 123 55.67 15.43 57.68
N SER A 124 55.54 14.10 57.72
CA SER A 124 55.08 13.34 58.91
C SER A 124 53.81 13.93 59.59
N LEU A 125 52.83 14.35 58.80
CA LEU A 125 51.55 14.87 59.32
C LEU A 125 50.65 13.70 59.77
N GLY A 126 49.93 13.85 60.87
CA GLY A 126 49.30 12.78 61.65
C GLY A 126 48.08 12.02 61.08
N VAL A 127 47.87 11.96 59.76
CA VAL A 127 46.92 10.98 59.18
C VAL A 127 47.66 9.67 58.92
N PRO A 128 47.18 8.51 59.41
CA PRO A 128 47.86 7.23 59.21
C PRO A 128 48.00 6.92 57.72
N LYS A 129 49.23 6.60 57.27
CA LYS A 129 49.53 6.18 55.89
C LYS A 129 48.60 5.05 55.40
N ALA A 130 48.18 4.17 56.32
CA ALA A 130 47.26 3.07 56.02
C ALA A 130 45.87 3.56 55.60
N GLU A 131 45.34 4.62 56.21
CA GLU A 131 44.02 5.18 55.85
C GLU A 131 44.05 5.84 54.46
N LEU A 132 45.13 6.55 54.13
CA LEU A 132 45.28 7.12 52.78
C LEU A 132 45.44 6.04 51.71
N GLN A 133 46.16 4.96 52.01
CA GLN A 133 46.33 3.84 51.08
C GLN A 133 44.99 3.12 50.83
N GLN A 134 44.23 2.86 51.90
CA GLN A 134 42.90 2.24 51.79
C GLN A 134 41.94 3.09 50.95
N ASN A 135 41.87 4.41 51.21
CA ASN A 135 41.05 5.33 50.40
C ASN A 135 41.47 5.36 48.92
N PHE A 136 42.76 5.19 48.64
CA PHE A 136 43.28 5.15 47.27
C PHE A 136 42.90 3.87 46.54
N ASP A 137 42.97 2.73 47.23
CA ASP A 137 42.59 1.42 46.70
C ASP A 137 41.07 1.35 46.46
N GLU A 138 40.25 1.90 47.37
CA GLU A 138 38.80 2.03 47.18
C GLU A 138 38.45 2.88 45.96
N LEU A 139 39.10 4.04 45.77
CA LEU A 139 38.91 4.88 44.58
C LEU A 139 39.33 4.21 43.26
N LEU A 140 40.37 3.38 43.27
CA LEU A 140 40.79 2.62 42.09
C LEU A 140 39.74 1.58 41.69
N ILE A 141 39.13 0.91 42.68
CA ILE A 141 38.04 -0.04 42.44
C ILE A 141 36.85 0.69 41.84
N GLU A 142 36.40 1.78 42.47
CA GLU A 142 35.28 2.59 41.96
C GLU A 142 35.54 3.14 40.54
N HIS A 143 36.78 3.57 40.25
CA HIS A 143 37.15 4.03 38.91
C HIS A 143 37.02 2.93 37.86
N SER A 144 37.51 1.72 38.18
CA SER A 144 37.45 0.57 37.27
C SER A 144 36.01 0.11 37.02
N GLU A 145 35.17 0.10 38.05
CA GLU A 145 33.76 -0.29 37.93
C GLU A 145 32.98 0.71 37.08
N LEU A 146 33.18 2.01 37.31
CA LEU A 146 32.52 3.05 36.52
C LEU A 146 33.01 3.06 35.07
N GLN A 147 34.29 2.80 34.82
CA GLN A 147 34.82 2.66 33.47
C GLN A 147 34.19 1.47 32.73
N GLY A 148 34.09 0.31 33.39
CA GLY A 148 33.41 -0.86 32.82
C GLY A 148 31.92 -0.59 32.51
N ARG A 149 31.23 0.14 33.38
CA ARG A 149 29.83 0.57 33.12
C ARG A 149 29.74 1.55 31.94
N ALA A 150 30.66 2.50 31.83
CA ALA A 150 30.70 3.44 30.71
C ALA A 150 30.92 2.72 29.37
N GLU A 151 31.82 1.73 29.33
CA GLU A 151 32.06 0.89 28.14
C GLU A 151 30.81 0.08 27.75
N LEU A 152 30.09 -0.50 28.72
CA LEU A 152 28.81 -1.19 28.49
C LEU A 152 27.74 -0.24 27.91
N HIS A 153 27.63 0.98 28.45
CA HIS A 153 26.71 1.99 27.91
C HIS A 153 27.07 2.39 26.47
N ALA A 154 28.36 2.59 26.18
CA ALA A 154 28.83 2.91 24.83
C ALA A 154 28.51 1.80 23.82
N GLN A 155 28.71 0.53 24.21
CA GLN A 155 28.33 -0.63 23.39
C GLN A 155 26.82 -0.67 23.14
N ARG A 156 26.00 -0.42 24.17
CA ARG A 156 24.54 -0.39 24.03
C ARG A 156 24.08 0.74 23.10
N VAL A 157 24.67 1.93 23.21
CA VAL A 157 24.39 3.04 22.29
C VAL A 157 24.73 2.66 20.85
N ALA A 158 25.91 2.10 20.60
CA ALA A 158 26.30 1.67 19.25
C ALA A 158 25.34 0.62 18.65
N GLN A 159 24.85 -0.32 19.47
CA GLN A 159 23.82 -1.29 19.04
C GLN A 159 22.50 -0.61 18.68
N LEU A 160 22.02 0.34 19.49
CA LEU A 160 20.80 1.07 19.21
C LEU A 160 20.94 1.98 17.99
N GLU A 161 22.12 2.57 17.75
CA GLU A 161 22.40 3.35 16.55
C GLU A 161 22.30 2.49 15.29
N ALA A 162 22.87 1.28 15.30
CA ALA A 162 22.74 0.33 14.20
C ALA A 162 21.27 -0.05 13.97
N GLN A 163 20.53 -0.35 15.03
CA GLN A 163 19.09 -0.66 14.94
C GLN A 163 18.29 0.50 14.32
N VAL A 164 18.59 1.75 14.69
CA VAL A 164 17.93 2.92 14.10
C VAL A 164 18.28 3.09 12.62
N GLN A 165 19.51 2.78 12.22
CA GLN A 165 19.89 2.83 10.80
C GLN A 165 19.12 1.80 9.98
N ASP A 166 19.00 0.57 10.48
CA ASP A 166 18.23 -0.47 9.80
C ASP A 166 16.74 -0.12 9.74
N GLN A 167 16.14 0.35 10.84
CA GLN A 167 14.77 0.86 10.85
C GLN A 167 14.54 2.00 9.84
N ARG A 168 15.53 2.89 9.64
CA ARG A 168 15.44 3.96 8.64
C ARG A 168 15.44 3.41 7.22
N ARG A 169 16.25 2.37 6.94
CA ARG A 169 16.26 1.70 5.63
C ARG A 169 14.92 1.03 5.36
N ASP A 170 14.40 0.29 6.34
CA ASP A 170 13.10 -0.37 6.22
C ASP A 170 11.97 0.64 5.98
N LEU A 171 11.97 1.77 6.69
CA LEU A 171 11.02 2.85 6.47
C LEU A 171 11.14 3.50 5.08
N GLN A 172 12.36 3.63 4.54
CA GLN A 172 12.55 4.12 3.18
C GLN A 172 11.98 3.15 2.15
N VAL A 173 12.24 1.86 2.30
CA VAL A 173 11.67 0.83 1.43
C VAL A 173 10.14 0.83 1.51
N ALA A 174 9.57 0.89 2.72
CA ALA A 174 8.12 0.94 2.91
C ALA A 174 7.48 2.15 2.21
N ARG A 175 8.13 3.32 2.22
CA ARG A 175 7.64 4.51 1.52
C ARG A 175 7.63 4.34 0.00
N LEU A 176 8.68 3.76 -0.56
CA LEU A 176 8.74 3.48 -2.00
C LEU A 176 7.64 2.50 -2.41
N VAL A 177 7.40 1.45 -1.61
CA VAL A 177 6.32 0.50 -1.87
C VAL A 177 4.94 1.17 -1.74
N GLU A 178 4.76 2.07 -0.76
CA GLU A 178 3.52 2.85 -0.61
C GLU A 178 3.26 3.75 -1.84
N GLU A 179 4.30 4.39 -2.37
CA GLU A 179 4.23 5.21 -3.60
C GLU A 179 3.86 4.36 -4.82
N ASP A 180 4.50 3.20 -5.01
CA ASP A 180 4.21 2.26 -6.09
C ASP A 180 2.77 1.72 -6.01
N LEU A 181 2.32 1.32 -4.81
CA LEU A 181 0.95 0.86 -4.60
C LEU A 181 -0.08 1.96 -4.88
N ARG A 182 0.21 3.20 -4.48
CA ARG A 182 -0.65 4.34 -4.76
C ARG A 182 -0.76 4.60 -6.26
N ALA A 183 0.35 4.56 -6.99
CA ALA A 183 0.33 4.68 -8.44
C ALA A 183 -0.48 3.55 -9.09
N GLY A 184 -0.27 2.30 -8.66
CA GLY A 184 -1.06 1.15 -9.12
C GLY A 184 -2.56 1.27 -8.80
N LEU A 185 -2.91 1.85 -7.65
CA LEU A 185 -4.29 2.14 -7.28
C LEU A 185 -4.96 3.14 -8.23
N GLU A 186 -4.25 4.21 -8.56
CA GLU A 186 -4.74 5.24 -9.47
C GLU A 186 -4.94 4.67 -10.89
N GLU A 187 -4.03 3.81 -11.34
CA GLU A 187 -4.17 3.11 -12.61
C GLU A 187 -5.36 2.13 -12.60
N ALA A 188 -5.52 1.34 -11.53
CA ALA A 188 -6.65 0.43 -11.37
C ALA A 188 -8.00 1.19 -11.36
N ARG A 189 -8.06 2.36 -10.71
CA ARG A 189 -9.24 3.24 -10.73
C ARG A 189 -9.55 3.73 -12.15
N ARG A 190 -8.55 4.21 -12.89
CA ARG A 190 -8.73 4.62 -14.29
C ARG A 190 -9.22 3.47 -15.16
N GLY A 191 -8.66 2.26 -14.98
CA GLY A 191 -9.09 1.06 -15.70
C GLY A 191 -10.54 0.66 -15.38
N GLU A 192 -10.94 0.69 -14.11
CA GLU A 192 -12.32 0.46 -13.67
C GLU A 192 -13.28 1.48 -14.31
N ASP A 193 -12.94 2.76 -14.29
CA ASP A 193 -13.78 3.83 -14.86
C ASP A 193 -13.91 3.70 -16.38
N GLN A 194 -12.84 3.31 -17.08
CA GLN A 194 -12.90 2.99 -18.51
C GLN A 194 -13.82 1.80 -18.80
N LEU A 195 -13.71 0.72 -18.03
CA LEU A 195 -14.57 -0.46 -18.18
C LEU A 195 -16.03 -0.12 -17.88
N ARG A 196 -16.32 0.72 -16.87
CA ARG A 196 -17.67 1.24 -16.61
C ARG A 196 -18.21 2.02 -17.80
N ALA A 197 -17.41 2.92 -18.36
CA ALA A 197 -17.82 3.69 -19.53
C ALA A 197 -18.11 2.79 -20.73
N GLN A 198 -17.26 1.79 -21.00
CA GLN A 198 -17.46 0.81 -22.08
C GLN A 198 -18.72 -0.05 -21.84
N CYS A 199 -18.95 -0.49 -20.60
CA CYS A 199 -20.19 -1.20 -20.23
C CYS A 199 -21.41 -0.34 -20.52
N ALA A 200 -21.41 0.91 -20.05
CA ALA A 200 -22.53 1.84 -20.23
C ALA A 200 -22.79 2.15 -21.71
N GLU A 201 -21.74 2.34 -22.51
CA GLU A 201 -21.85 2.56 -23.95
C GLU A 201 -22.40 1.32 -24.68
N ALA A 202 -21.91 0.13 -24.33
CA ALA A 202 -22.38 -1.13 -24.91
C ALA A 202 -23.86 -1.38 -24.56
N GLU A 203 -24.26 -1.10 -23.33
CA GLU A 203 -25.66 -1.17 -22.89
C GLU A 203 -26.54 -0.15 -23.62
N ALA A 204 -26.08 1.09 -23.76
CA ALA A 204 -26.82 2.13 -24.50
C ALA A 204 -27.02 1.75 -25.97
N LYS A 205 -25.97 1.25 -26.64
CA LYS A 205 -26.04 0.76 -28.03
C LYS A 205 -26.99 -0.43 -28.17
N TRP A 206 -26.99 -1.34 -27.20
CA TRP A 206 -27.90 -2.48 -27.17
C TRP A 206 -29.35 -2.05 -26.98
N LEU A 207 -29.62 -1.14 -26.04
CA LEU A 207 -30.95 -0.57 -25.83
C LEU A 207 -31.45 0.19 -27.07
N GLN A 208 -30.58 0.96 -27.73
CA GLN A 208 -30.92 1.68 -28.96
C GLN A 208 -31.26 0.71 -30.10
N ALA A 209 -30.49 -0.38 -30.26
CA ALA A 209 -30.76 -1.42 -31.25
C ALA A 209 -32.10 -2.14 -30.99
N LEU A 210 -32.51 -2.28 -29.72
CA LEU A 210 -33.81 -2.83 -29.36
C LEU A 210 -34.97 -1.85 -29.61
N GLN A 211 -34.75 -0.55 -29.40
CA GLN A 211 -35.78 0.50 -29.57
C GLN A 211 -36.07 0.82 -31.03
N LEU A 212 -35.06 0.77 -31.90
CA LEU A 212 -35.22 1.15 -33.31
C LEU A 212 -36.07 0.15 -34.13
N GLY A 213 -36.34 -1.05 -33.61
CA GLY A 213 -37.11 -2.07 -34.35
C GLY A 213 -36.55 -2.33 -35.76
N PRO A 214 -37.18 -3.16 -36.60
CA PRO A 214 -36.83 -3.28 -38.00
C PRO A 214 -37.36 -2.08 -38.79
N GLU A 215 -36.98 -0.84 -38.43
CA GLU A 215 -37.24 0.31 -39.29
C GLU A 215 -36.05 0.56 -40.22
N THR A 216 -36.28 0.27 -41.49
CA THR A 216 -35.65 0.90 -42.65
C THR A 216 -34.14 0.65 -42.83
N THR A 217 -33.83 -0.39 -43.59
CA THR A 217 -32.81 -0.25 -44.65
C THR A 217 -33.57 -0.25 -45.99
N PRO A 218 -33.42 0.81 -46.82
CA PRO A 218 -34.03 0.87 -48.15
C PRO A 218 -33.53 -0.22 -49.10
#